data_AF-A0AA88CY74-F1
#
_entry.id   AF-A0AA88CY74-F1
#
_cell.length_a   1.000
_cell.length_b   1.000
_cell.length_c   1.000
_cell.angle_alpha   90.00
_cell.angle_beta   90.00
_cell.angle_gamma   90.00
#
_symmetry.space_group_name_H-M   'P 1'
#
loop_
_entity.id
_entity.type
_entity.pdbx_description
1 polymer ?
#
loop_
_entity_poly.entity_id
_entity_poly.type
_entity_poly.pdbx_seq_one_letter_code
_entity_poly.pdbx_strand_id
1 'polypeptide(L)' 'MKELSFSETKLYVGHCHPYCSEPDLTVGSVSHTDSGVSTILIQNQVPGLQVKHGDVWVEVEPPLHGGFVVNVGDFLQG' A
#
# COMPACT_ATOMS: atom_id res chain seq x y z
N MET A 1 15.24 25.82 -14.88
CA MET A 1 14.72 24.52 -14.42
C MET A 1 13.85 24.82 -13.21
N LYS A 2 12.53 24.70 -13.31
CA LYS A 2 11.65 24.91 -12.15
C LYS A 2 11.87 23.72 -11.23
N GLU A 3 12.34 23.96 -10.00
CA GLU A 3 12.27 22.93 -8.97
C GLU A 3 10.79 22.56 -8.80
N LEU A 4 10.50 21.28 -8.97
CA LEU A 4 9.23 20.72 -8.50
C LEU A 4 9.31 20.76 -6.98
N SER A 5 8.75 21.81 -6.37
CA SER A 5 8.58 21.84 -4.92
C SER A 5 7.52 20.80 -4.56
N PHE A 6 7.95 19.56 -4.36
CA PHE A 6 7.12 18.60 -3.65
C PHE A 6 7.04 19.09 -2.21
N SER A 7 5.84 19.36 -1.71
CA SER A 7 5.65 19.62 -0.28
C SER A 7 6.28 18.43 0.46
N GLU A 8 7.23 18.67 1.36
CA GLU A 8 7.92 17.64 2.15
C GLU A 8 6.99 16.99 3.20
N THR A 9 5.75 16.69 2.82
CA THR A 9 4.77 16.08 3.70
C THR A 9 5.03 14.58 3.71
N LYS A 10 5.62 14.09 4.80
CA LYS A 10 5.71 12.67 5.13
C LYS A 10 4.55 12.33 6.06
N LEU A 11 3.69 11.42 5.64
CA LEU A 11 2.61 10.89 6.46
C LEU A 11 2.97 9.48 6.91
N TYR A 12 2.92 9.23 8.21
CA TYR A 12 3.05 7.90 8.78
C TYR A 12 1.66 7.42 9.22
N VAL A 13 1.23 6.29 8.68
CA VAL A 13 -0.07 5.67 9.00
C VAL A 13 0.19 4.28 9.58
N GLY A 14 -0.44 3.99 10.71
CA GLY A 14 -0.41 2.67 11.34
C GLY A 14 -1.73 1.95 11.13
N HIS A 15 -1.67 0.74 10.56
CA HIS A 15 -2.84 -0.11 10.36
C HIS A 15 -2.78 -1.33 11.29
N CYS A 16 -3.87 -1.59 12.00
CA CYS A 16 -4.04 -2.77 12.84
C CYS A 16 -5.28 -3.53 12.38
N HIS A 17 -5.09 -4.68 11.71
CA HIS A 17 -6.18 -5.54 11.27
C HIS A 17 -6.34 -6.71 12.26
N PRO A 18 -7.37 -6.70 13.13
CA PRO A 18 -7.61 -7.81 14.04
C PRO A 18 -8.16 -9.03 13.29
N TYR A 19 -8.19 -10.18 13.97
CA TYR A 19 -8.89 -11.36 13.47
C TYR A 19 -10.36 -11.04 13.15
N CYS A 20 -10.85 -11.58 12.04
CA CYS A 20 -12.23 -11.45 11.61
C CYS A 20 -12.85 -12.85 11.44
N SER A 21 -14.05 -13.05 11.98
CA SER A 21 -14.78 -14.32 11.87
C SER A 21 -15.35 -14.58 10.47
N GLU A 22 -15.63 -13.52 9.71
CA GLU A 22 -16.25 -13.56 8.39
C GLU A 22 -15.42 -12.74 7.38
N PRO A 23 -14.16 -13.15 7.09
CA PRO A 23 -13.24 -12.37 6.27
C PRO A 23 -13.72 -12.16 4.83
N ASP A 24 -14.56 -13.05 4.29
CA ASP A 24 -15.09 -12.94 2.92
C ASP A 24 -16.18 -11.85 2.77
N LEU A 25 -16.69 -11.31 3.88
CA LEU A 25 -17.74 -10.29 3.90
C LEU A 25 -17.21 -8.88 4.20
N THR A 26 -15.91 -8.72 4.41
CA THR A 26 -15.29 -7.45 4.77
C THR A 26 -13.91 -7.29 4.15
N VAL A 27 -13.31 -6.12 4.28
CA VAL A 27 -11.94 -5.82 3.83
C VAL A 27 -11.19 -5.07 4.90
N GLY A 28 -9.88 -5.34 5.01
CA GLY A 28 -9.00 -4.58 5.92
C GLY A 28 -8.84 -3.11 5.49
N SER A 29 -8.80 -2.87 4.19
CA SER A 29 -8.81 -1.54 3.58
C SER A 29 -9.62 -1.60 2.29
N VAL A 30 -10.37 -0.55 1.98
CA VAL A 30 -11.09 -0.46 0.71
C VAL A 30 -10.11 -0.31 -0.45
N SER A 31 -10.46 -0.81 -1.63
CA SER A 31 -9.66 -0.63 -2.85
C SER A 31 -9.43 0.86 -3.12
N HIS A 32 -8.17 1.27 -3.29
CA HIS A 32 -7.78 2.65 -3.57
C HIS A 32 -6.42 2.71 -4.29
N THR A 33 -6.08 3.91 -4.77
CA THR A 33 -4.73 4.32 -5.15
C THR A 33 -4.17 5.30 -4.13
N ASP A 34 -2.85 5.38 -4.04
CA ASP A 34 -2.18 6.30 -3.13
C ASP A 34 -2.01 7.66 -3.80
N SER A 35 -2.58 8.71 -3.21
CA SER A 35 -2.53 10.08 -3.74
C SER A 35 -1.16 10.77 -3.63
N GLY A 36 -0.11 10.07 -3.19
CA GLY A 36 1.23 10.63 -3.00
C GLY A 36 2.17 10.39 -4.19
N VAL A 37 3.47 10.65 -3.97
CA VAL A 37 4.55 10.28 -4.91
C VAL A 37 4.84 8.79 -4.82
N SER A 38 5.01 8.29 -3.60
CA SER A 38 5.30 6.88 -3.34
C SER A 38 4.95 6.53 -1.91
N THR A 39 4.62 5.27 -1.68
CA THR A 39 4.44 4.71 -0.35
C THR A 39 5.49 3.63 -0.11
N ILE A 40 6.04 3.61 1.11
CA ILE A 40 6.91 2.54 1.61
C ILE A 40 6.12 1.84 2.71
N LEU A 41 5.77 0.58 2.47
CA LEU A 41 4.97 -0.23 3.38
C LEU A 41 5.86 -1.24 4.12
N ILE A 42 5.77 -1.17 5.45
CA ILE A 42 6.31 -2.17 6.36
C ILE A 42 5.14 -3.07 6.76
N GLN A 43 5.15 -4.32 6.31
CA GLN A 43 4.14 -5.31 6.67
C GLN A 43 4.74 -6.45 7.51
N ASN A 44 3.88 -7.12 8.29
CA ASN A 44 4.26 -8.31 9.04
C ASN A 44 4.31 -9.54 8.10
N GLN A 45 4.46 -10.73 8.66
CA GLN A 45 4.54 -11.99 7.91
C GLN A 45 3.18 -12.64 7.65
N VAL A 46 2.07 -11.96 7.98
CA VAL A 46 0.71 -12.44 7.69
C VAL A 46 0.30 -11.88 6.31
N PRO A 47 -0.03 -12.73 5.32
CA PRO A 47 -0.49 -12.27 4.02
C PRO A 47 -1.78 -11.46 4.12
N GLY A 48 -2.00 -10.53 3.18
CA GLY A 48 -3.23 -9.74 3.14
C GLY A 48 -3.19 -8.55 2.18
N LEU A 49 -2.01 -8.06 1.81
CA LEU A 49 -1.90 -7.06 0.76
C LEU A 49 -2.22 -7.68 -0.60
N GLN A 50 -3.18 -7.07 -1.30
CA GLN A 50 -3.52 -7.42 -2.67
C GLN A 50 -3.42 -6.17 -3.56
N VAL A 51 -2.89 -6.35 -4.77
CA VAL A 51 -2.79 -5.30 -5.78
C VAL A 51 -3.57 -5.68 -7.02
N LYS A 52 -4.24 -4.71 -7.63
CA LYS A 52 -5.01 -4.94 -8.85
C LYS A 52 -4.10 -4.77 -10.08
N HIS A 53 -3.96 -5.82 -10.88
CA HIS A 53 -3.24 -5.79 -12.16
C HIS A 53 -4.22 -6.11 -13.30
N GLY A 54 -4.57 -5.10 -14.09
CA GLY A 54 -5.71 -5.18 -15.01
C GLY A 54 -7.02 -5.36 -14.23
N ASP A 55 -7.73 -6.45 -14.51
CA ASP A 55 -8.98 -6.81 -13.82
C ASP A 55 -8.82 -7.92 -12.77
N VAL A 56 -7.58 -8.30 -12.46
CA VAL A 56 -7.28 -9.40 -11.54
C VAL A 56 -6.58 -8.86 -10.29
N TRP A 57 -6.97 -9.40 -9.13
CA TRP A 57 -6.29 -9.18 -7.86
C TRP A 57 -5.15 -10.17 -7.69
N VAL A 58 -3.98 -9.66 -7.32
CA VAL A 58 -2.75 -10.43 -7.08
C VAL A 58 -2.35 -10.25 -5.63
N GLU A 59 -2.17 -11.35 -4.91
CA GLU A 59 -1.63 -11.33 -3.55
C GLU A 59 -0.13 -10.99 -3.59
N VAL A 60 0.28 -10.09 -2.69
CA VAL A 60 1.69 -9.73 -2.53
C VAL A 60 2.28 -10.57 -1.42
N GLU A 61 3.26 -11.41 -1.76
CA GLU A 61 3.99 -12.19 -0.77
C GLU A 61 4.69 -11.26 0.26
N PRO A 62 4.67 -11.63 1.56
CA PRO A 62 5.40 -10.87 2.56
C PRO A 62 6.88 -10.71 2.19
N PRO A 63 7.50 -9.53 2.42
CA PRO A 63 8.89 -9.31 2.05
C PRO A 63 9.82 -10.22 2.86
N LEU A 64 10.97 -10.54 2.28
CA LEU A 64 12.09 -11.14 3.00
C LEU A 64 12.44 -10.29 4.23
N HIS A 65 13.11 -10.89 5.21
CA HIS A 65 13.51 -10.17 6.43
C HIS A 65 14.26 -8.86 6.11
N GLY A 66 13.72 -7.74 6.60
CA GLY A 66 14.25 -6.39 6.34
C GLY A 66 13.82 -5.77 5.00
N GLY A 67 12.98 -6.44 4.21
CA GLY A 67 12.40 -5.95 2.97
C GLY A 67 11.14 -5.10 3.18
N PHE A 68 10.81 -4.31 2.15
CA PHE A 68 9.65 -3.42 2.13
C PHE A 68 8.89 -3.56 0.81
N VAL A 69 7.60 -3.27 0.84
CA VAL A 69 6.84 -3.05 -0.40
C VAL A 69 6.90 -1.56 -0.72
N VAL A 70 7.18 -1.23 -1.98
CA VAL A 70 7.15 0.16 -2.47
C VAL A 70 6.16 0.23 -3.62
N ASN A 71 5.24 1.18 -3.56
CA ASN A 71 4.33 1.47 -4.66
C ASN A 71 4.43 2.93 -5.07
N VAL A 72 4.18 3.16 -6.37
CA VAL A 72 4.16 4.48 -6.99
C VAL A 72 2.77 5.07 -6.80
N GLY A 73 2.69 6.27 -6.23
CA GLY A 73 1.44 6.98 -6.06
C GLY A 73 1.10 7.85 -7.27
N ASP A 74 -0.13 8.36 -7.28
CA ASP A 74 -0.75 9.06 -8.40
C ASP A 74 0.04 10.31 -8.83
N PHE A 75 0.77 10.96 -7.90
CA PHE A 75 1.54 12.16 -8.22
C PHE A 75 2.79 11.88 -9.05
N LEU A 76 3.33 10.65 -9.03
CA LEU A 76 4.41 10.23 -9.93
C LEU A 76 3.91 9.64 -11.26
N GLN A 77 2.63 9.26 -11.33
CA GLN A 77 2.04 8.70 -12.55
C GLN A 77 1.62 9.79 -13.57
N GLY A 78 1.81 11.07 -13.23
CA GLY A 78 1.53 12.22 -14.09
C GLY A 78 2.43 12.34 -15.32
#